data_AF-A0A8T2QCU0-F1
#
_entry.id   AF-A0A8T2QCU0-F1
#
_cell.length_a   1.000
_cell.length_b   1.000
_cell.length_c   1.000
_cell.angle_alpha   90.00
_cell.angle_beta   90.00
_cell.angle_gamma   90.00
#
_symmetry.space_group_name_H-M   'P 1'
#
loop_
_entity.id
_entity.type
_entity.pdbx_description
1 polymer ?
#
loop_
_entity_poly.entity_id
_entity_poly.type
_entity_poly.pdbx_seq_one_letter_code
_entity_poly.pdbx_strand_id
1 'polypeptide(L)'
;MNQLHARRAELCLLVCVFSAVFIALDPFHLSILSADPTFQAKRVPQPPLSVLHSFPRDLESRLSRSRRWSVGGFMGPESIALDPTGGGPYTGVADGRIMKWHGPEVGWREFAYSSKNRLLRHWLKGPRAGETEVLVVLPGYPDNIRLNSDGDLWVAMHCRRNWISRFSGSHPWLRRAFLQLPLPFTYIYKLFHGISPHGILAKYTTDGDLEVFEDVSGSVVKYASEVDEHEGQLWIGSVLLPYISVHDLHKNSSLPDNV
;
A
#
# COMPACT_ATOMS: atom_id res chain seq x y z
N MET A 1 -37.49 38.67 -4.38
CA MET A 1 -36.78 37.36 -4.46
C MET A 1 -35.26 37.48 -4.32
N ASN A 2 -34.57 38.46 -4.93
CA ASN A 2 -33.09 38.54 -4.95
C ASN A 2 -32.39 38.71 -3.58
N GLN A 3 -32.97 39.48 -2.66
CA GLN A 3 -32.38 39.72 -1.32
C GLN A 3 -32.30 38.46 -0.44
N LEU A 4 -33.30 37.57 -0.53
CA LEU A 4 -33.32 36.32 0.23
C LEU A 4 -32.31 35.30 -0.34
N HIS A 5 -32.13 35.27 -1.66
CA HIS A 5 -31.11 34.45 -2.31
C HIS A 5 -29.68 34.93 -1.98
N ALA A 6 -29.45 36.25 -1.97
CA ALA A 6 -28.17 36.82 -1.56
C ALA A 6 -27.80 36.48 -0.10
N ARG A 7 -28.74 36.66 0.85
CA ARG A 7 -28.53 36.29 2.26
C ARG A 7 -28.31 34.79 2.47
N ARG A 8 -28.96 33.94 1.68
CA ARG A 8 -28.73 32.49 1.68
C ARG A 8 -27.35 32.13 1.15
N ALA A 9 -26.89 32.79 0.09
CA ALA A 9 -25.55 32.59 -0.47
C ALA A 9 -24.46 33.04 0.51
N GLU A 10 -24.63 34.18 1.18
CA GLU A 10 -23.73 34.67 2.23
C GLU A 10 -23.66 33.71 3.42
N LEU A 11 -24.82 33.22 3.89
CA LEU A 11 -24.87 32.25 4.97
C LEU A 11 -24.21 30.92 4.56
N CYS A 12 -24.43 30.44 3.34
CA CYS A 12 -23.75 29.26 2.81
C CYS A 12 -22.24 29.47 2.74
N LEU A 13 -21.78 30.62 2.25
CA LEU A 13 -20.36 30.95 2.19
C LEU A 13 -19.73 30.97 3.60
N LEU A 14 -20.39 31.60 4.56
CA LEU A 14 -19.95 31.63 5.96
C LEU A 14 -19.87 30.22 6.53
N VAL A 15 -20.90 29.39 6.35
CA VAL A 15 -20.88 27.99 6.80
C VAL A 15 -19.72 27.23 6.15
N CYS A 16 -19.49 27.38 4.83
CA CYS A 16 -18.38 26.73 4.14
C CYS A 16 -17.02 27.18 4.68
N VAL A 17 -16.82 28.48 4.94
CA VAL A 17 -15.58 29.02 5.49
C VAL A 17 -15.36 28.51 6.92
N PHE A 18 -16.38 28.55 7.78
CA PHE A 18 -16.30 28.03 9.14
C PHE A 18 -16.04 26.52 9.17
N SER A 19 -16.70 25.75 8.30
CA SER A 19 -16.43 24.32 8.17
C SER A 19 -15.01 24.06 7.66
N ALA A 20 -14.51 24.82 6.69
CA ALA A 20 -13.14 24.69 6.20
C ALA A 20 -12.10 25.00 7.28
N VAL A 21 -12.31 26.08 8.05
CA VAL A 21 -11.45 26.44 9.18
C VAL A 21 -11.53 25.37 10.29
N PHE A 22 -12.73 24.88 10.62
CA PHE A 22 -12.91 23.83 11.62
C PHE A 22 -12.22 22.52 11.21
N ILE A 23 -12.29 22.14 9.93
CA ILE A 23 -11.57 20.98 9.40
C ILE A 23 -10.05 21.23 9.42
N ALA A 24 -9.59 22.40 9.01
CA ALA A 24 -8.17 22.74 8.96
C ALA A 24 -7.50 22.82 10.34
N LEU A 25 -8.25 23.26 11.36
CA LEU A 25 -7.79 23.29 12.74
C LEU A 25 -7.73 21.89 13.37
N ASP A 26 -8.36 20.90 12.73
CA ASP A 26 -8.38 19.50 13.16
C ASP A 26 -8.58 19.32 14.69
N PRO A 27 -9.63 19.92 15.29
CA PRO A 27 -9.77 20.05 16.74
C PRO A 27 -9.90 18.71 17.48
N PHE A 28 -10.18 17.63 16.75
CA PHE A 28 -10.27 16.27 17.27
C PHE A 28 -9.06 15.39 16.86
N HIS A 29 -8.03 15.97 16.25
CA HIS A 29 -6.82 15.27 15.82
C HIS A 29 -7.14 14.07 14.89
N LEU A 30 -7.92 14.32 13.85
CA LEU A 30 -8.47 13.35 12.90
C LEU A 30 -7.66 13.20 11.63
N SER A 31 -6.86 14.22 11.28
CA SER A 31 -5.99 14.18 10.12
C SER A 31 -4.91 13.11 10.27
N ILE A 32 -4.37 12.63 9.15
CA ILE A 32 -3.24 11.68 9.17
C ILE A 32 -2.01 12.33 9.85
N LEU A 33 -1.88 13.66 9.73
CA LEU A 33 -0.81 14.45 10.31
C LEU A 33 -0.91 14.56 11.84
N SER A 34 -2.10 14.37 12.42
CA SER A 34 -2.27 14.41 13.88
C SER A 34 -1.57 13.26 14.61
N ALA A 35 -1.24 12.18 13.89
CA ALA A 35 -0.54 11.02 14.43
C ALA A 35 0.91 11.32 14.81
N ASP A 36 1.49 12.41 14.30
CA ASP A 36 2.83 12.86 14.62
C ASP A 36 2.82 14.33 15.07
N PRO A 37 2.86 14.60 16.40
CA PRO A 37 2.86 15.97 16.92
C PRO A 37 4.17 16.72 16.61
N THR A 38 5.19 16.04 16.10
CA THR A 38 6.46 16.64 15.68
C THR A 38 6.46 17.04 14.20
N PHE A 39 5.41 16.68 13.45
CA PHE A 39 5.28 17.05 12.06
C PHE A 39 5.24 18.57 11.89
N GLN A 40 6.30 19.13 11.32
CA GLN A 40 6.37 20.52 10.91
C GLN A 40 6.52 20.57 9.40
N ALA A 41 5.56 21.22 8.72
CA ALA A 41 5.67 21.51 7.31
C ALA A 41 6.89 22.42 7.08
N LYS A 42 7.99 21.83 6.58
CA LYS A 42 9.20 22.60 6.26
C LYS A 42 9.03 23.22 4.88
N ARG A 43 9.32 24.52 4.79
CA ARG A 43 9.46 25.18 3.49
C ARG A 43 10.67 24.57 2.77
N VAL A 44 10.41 23.69 1.81
CA VAL A 44 11.43 23.18 0.91
C VAL A 44 11.72 24.28 -0.11
N PRO A 45 12.97 24.80 -0.19
CA PRO A 45 13.35 25.74 -1.22
C PRO A 45 13.01 25.14 -2.58
N GLN A 46 12.07 25.77 -3.28
CA GLN A 46 11.73 25.32 -4.61
C GLN A 46 12.89 25.63 -5.53
N PRO A 47 13.27 24.71 -6.44
CA PRO A 47 14.28 25.01 -7.43
C PRO A 47 13.86 26.28 -8.20
N PRO A 48 14.83 27.13 -8.61
CA PRO A 48 14.53 28.30 -9.43
C PRO A 48 13.69 27.91 -10.65
N LEU A 49 12.77 28.79 -11.07
CA LEU A 49 11.95 28.55 -12.26
C LEU A 49 12.80 28.25 -13.51
N SER A 50 14.04 28.77 -13.57
CA SER A 50 14.99 28.46 -14.63
C SER A 50 15.31 26.97 -14.72
N VAL A 51 15.44 26.26 -13.60
CA VAL A 51 15.68 24.80 -13.56
C VAL A 51 14.47 24.04 -14.12
N LEU A 52 13.25 24.47 -13.79
CA LEU A 52 12.03 23.87 -14.32
C LEU A 52 11.89 24.13 -15.82
N HIS A 53 12.26 25.32 -16.29
CA HIS A 53 12.22 25.67 -17.72
C HIS A 53 13.36 25.01 -18.51
N SER A 54 14.52 24.81 -17.90
CA SER A 54 15.67 24.14 -18.51
C SER A 54 15.62 22.63 -18.37
N PHE A 55 14.72 22.08 -17.55
CA PHE A 55 14.56 20.64 -17.43
C PHE A 55 14.18 20.09 -18.80
N PRO A 56 15.00 19.18 -19.37
CA PRO A 56 14.81 18.72 -20.74
C PRO A 56 13.43 18.07 -20.85
N ARG A 57 12.58 18.64 -21.70
CA ARG A 57 11.31 18.01 -22.06
C ARG A 57 11.58 16.99 -23.15
N ASP A 58 11.01 15.81 -22.98
CA ASP A 58 10.94 14.83 -24.05
C ASP A 58 9.96 15.35 -25.12
N LEU A 59 10.48 16.15 -26.06
CA LEU A 59 9.70 16.78 -27.14
C LEU A 59 9.13 15.73 -28.10
N GLU A 60 9.76 14.56 -28.18
CA GLU A 60 9.25 13.42 -28.95
C GLU A 60 8.08 12.72 -28.27
N SER A 61 7.80 13.06 -27.01
CA SER A 61 6.79 12.44 -26.17
C SER A 61 6.88 10.92 -26.23
N ARG A 62 8.06 10.34 -25.96
CA ARG A 62 8.27 8.90 -26.18
C ARG A 62 7.30 8.04 -25.36
N LEU A 63 6.90 8.52 -24.18
CA LEU A 63 5.86 7.87 -23.37
C LEU A 63 4.48 7.83 -24.05
N SER A 64 4.15 8.72 -24.99
CA SER A 64 2.90 8.65 -25.76
C SER A 64 2.82 7.41 -26.67
N ARG A 65 3.97 6.84 -27.04
CA ARG A 65 4.08 5.61 -27.82
C ARG A 65 3.88 4.36 -26.95
N SER A 66 3.74 4.53 -25.63
CA SER A 66 3.49 3.41 -24.71
C SER A 66 2.18 2.73 -25.05
N ARG A 67 2.21 1.40 -25.13
CA ARG A 67 1.00 0.61 -25.30
C ARG A 67 0.24 0.57 -23.98
N ARG A 68 -0.99 1.08 -23.97
CA ARG A 68 -1.88 0.99 -22.80
C ARG A 68 -2.41 -0.42 -22.66
N TRP A 69 -2.22 -1.03 -21.49
CA TRP A 69 -2.79 -2.31 -21.12
C TRP A 69 -3.83 -2.06 -20.02
N SER A 70 -5.12 -2.16 -20.34
CA SER A 70 -6.18 -1.96 -19.35
C SER A 70 -6.33 -3.22 -18.51
N VAL A 71 -6.22 -3.08 -17.19
CA VAL A 71 -6.33 -4.17 -16.19
C VAL A 71 -7.81 -4.36 -15.73
N GLY A 72 -8.78 -3.77 -16.45
CA GLY A 72 -10.20 -3.77 -16.10
C GLY A 72 -10.70 -2.43 -15.54
N GLY A 73 -11.95 -2.40 -15.04
CA GLY A 73 -12.64 -1.19 -14.55
C GLY A 73 -12.25 -0.75 -13.13
N PHE A 74 -11.03 -1.07 -12.68
CA PHE A 74 -10.57 -0.82 -11.32
C PHE A 74 -9.60 0.36 -11.29
N MET A 75 -9.53 1.03 -10.15
CA MET A 75 -8.56 2.10 -9.92
C MET A 75 -7.19 1.49 -9.64
N GLY A 76 -6.17 1.95 -10.36
CA GLY A 76 -4.78 1.58 -10.13
C GLY A 76 -4.41 0.17 -10.60
N PRO A 77 -3.29 0.06 -11.32
CA PRO A 77 -2.20 -0.81 -10.93
C PRO A 77 -1.14 -0.01 -10.16
N GLU A 78 -0.99 -0.24 -8.85
CA GLU A 78 -0.07 0.54 -8.00
C GLU A 78 1.37 0.01 -8.00
N SER A 79 1.55 -1.28 -8.27
CA SER A 79 2.85 -1.95 -8.32
C SER A 79 2.83 -3.06 -9.38
N ILE A 80 3.94 -3.19 -10.13
CA ILE A 80 4.11 -4.17 -11.21
C ILE A 80 5.35 -5.04 -10.95
N ALA A 81 5.18 -6.36 -10.99
CA ALA A 81 6.29 -7.31 -10.90
C ALA A 81 6.44 -8.08 -12.22
N LEU A 82 7.69 -8.33 -12.60
CA LEU A 82 8.05 -9.13 -13.77
C LEU A 82 8.75 -10.40 -13.29
N ASP A 83 8.26 -11.54 -13.75
CA ASP A 83 8.89 -12.83 -13.50
C ASP A 83 10.05 -13.02 -14.50
N PRO A 84 11.30 -13.18 -14.02
CA PRO A 84 12.48 -13.33 -14.88
C PRO A 84 12.44 -14.58 -15.78
N THR A 85 11.56 -15.55 -15.50
CA THR A 85 11.33 -16.73 -16.34
C THR A 85 10.31 -16.51 -17.48
N GLY A 86 9.81 -15.28 -17.63
CA GLY A 86 8.89 -14.85 -18.68
C GLY A 86 7.42 -15.03 -18.32
N GLY A 87 7.10 -15.01 -17.03
CA GLY A 87 5.80 -15.36 -16.51
C GLY A 87 4.80 -14.23 -16.27
N GLY A 88 5.26 -12.99 -16.21
CA GLY A 88 4.45 -11.80 -15.94
C GLY A 88 4.08 -11.03 -17.21
N PRO A 89 3.59 -9.77 -17.08
CA PRO A 89 3.50 -8.95 -15.87
C PRO A 89 2.36 -9.29 -14.89
N TYR A 90 2.57 -8.95 -13.62
CA TYR A 90 1.59 -9.01 -12.52
C TYR A 90 1.35 -7.63 -11.96
N THR A 91 0.12 -7.34 -11.51
CA THR A 91 -0.17 -6.08 -10.81
C THR A 91 -1.27 -6.22 -9.77
N GLY A 92 -1.13 -5.54 -8.64
CA GLY A 92 -2.23 -5.34 -7.68
C GLY A 92 -3.23 -4.31 -8.19
N VAL A 93 -4.52 -4.48 -7.89
CA VAL A 93 -5.60 -3.49 -8.14
C VAL A 93 -6.33 -3.18 -6.83
N ALA A 94 -6.95 -1.99 -6.73
CA ALA A 94 -7.45 -1.42 -5.46
C ALA A 94 -8.45 -2.28 -4.66
N ASP A 95 -9.12 -3.26 -5.27
CA ASP A 95 -10.01 -4.18 -4.55
C ASP A 95 -9.30 -5.40 -3.94
N GLY A 96 -7.98 -5.40 -4.01
CA GLY A 96 -7.10 -6.41 -3.46
C GLY A 96 -6.78 -7.53 -4.44
N ARG A 97 -7.30 -7.55 -5.67
CA ARG A 97 -6.88 -8.56 -6.65
C ARG A 97 -5.48 -8.31 -7.17
N ILE A 98 -4.75 -9.38 -7.43
CA ILE A 98 -3.52 -9.39 -8.22
C ILE A 98 -3.88 -9.98 -9.57
N MET A 99 -3.68 -9.20 -10.61
CA MET A 99 -4.01 -9.52 -11.99
C MET A 99 -2.73 -9.94 -12.71
N LYS A 100 -2.83 -10.97 -13.54
CA LYS A 100 -1.74 -11.45 -14.39
C LYS A 100 -2.10 -11.32 -15.85
N TRP A 101 -1.13 -10.93 -16.65
CA TRP A 101 -1.28 -10.92 -18.10
C TRP A 101 -1.00 -12.30 -18.70
N HIS A 102 -1.95 -12.83 -19.47
CA HIS A 102 -1.85 -14.16 -20.12
C HIS A 102 -1.63 -14.08 -21.64
N GLY A 103 -1.20 -12.93 -22.14
CA GLY A 103 -1.03 -12.71 -23.57
C GLY A 103 -2.24 -12.05 -24.23
N PRO A 104 -2.08 -11.64 -25.50
CA PRO A 104 -3.01 -10.75 -26.20
C PRO A 104 -4.39 -11.35 -26.45
N GLU A 105 -4.51 -12.68 -26.54
CA GLU A 105 -5.79 -13.35 -26.78
C GLU A 105 -6.62 -13.54 -25.51
N VAL A 106 -5.94 -13.78 -24.38
CA VAL A 106 -6.58 -14.11 -23.09
C VAL A 106 -6.77 -12.88 -22.22
N GLY A 107 -5.89 -11.89 -22.33
CA GLY A 107 -5.92 -10.66 -21.57
C GLY A 107 -5.48 -10.82 -20.11
N TRP A 108 -5.94 -9.89 -19.27
CA TRP A 108 -5.72 -9.98 -17.82
C TRP A 108 -6.68 -10.97 -17.20
N ARG A 109 -6.16 -11.85 -16.34
CA ARG A 109 -6.97 -12.73 -15.49
C ARG A 109 -6.65 -12.46 -14.04
N GLU A 110 -7.64 -12.71 -13.20
CA GLU A 110 -7.41 -12.83 -11.77
C GLU A 110 -6.38 -13.93 -11.54
N PHE A 111 -5.25 -13.55 -10.96
CA PHE A 111 -4.18 -14.47 -10.60
C PHE A 111 -4.20 -14.74 -9.09
N ALA A 112 -4.42 -13.70 -8.29
CA ALA A 112 -4.62 -13.82 -6.85
C ALA A 112 -5.52 -12.71 -6.31
N TYR A 113 -5.81 -12.76 -5.02
CA TYR A 113 -6.43 -11.66 -4.28
C TYR A 113 -5.92 -11.63 -2.85
N SER A 114 -5.50 -10.46 -2.38
CA SER A 114 -5.09 -10.16 -1.02
C SER A 114 -6.22 -10.39 -0.01
N SER A 115 -7.49 -10.46 -0.45
CA SER A 115 -8.66 -10.49 0.44
C SER A 115 -8.85 -11.78 1.26
N LYS A 116 -8.17 -12.89 0.92
CA LYS A 116 -8.11 -14.10 1.77
C LYS A 116 -6.78 -14.28 2.52
N ASN A 117 -5.90 -13.28 2.52
CA ASN A 117 -4.58 -13.36 3.12
C ASN A 117 -3.84 -14.62 2.61
N ARG A 118 -3.69 -14.78 1.30
CA ARG A 118 -2.93 -15.90 0.72
C ARG A 118 -2.10 -15.41 -0.44
N LEU A 119 -0.92 -15.98 -0.61
CA LEU A 119 -0.21 -15.92 -1.87
C LEU A 119 -0.63 -17.15 -2.68
N LEU A 120 -0.88 -16.95 -3.96
CA LEU A 120 -1.17 -18.03 -4.90
C LEU A 120 0.00 -18.17 -5.86
N ARG A 121 0.37 -19.41 -6.19
CA ARG A 121 1.33 -19.73 -7.24
C ARG A 121 0.57 -20.22 -8.46
N HIS A 122 0.78 -19.59 -9.60
CA HIS A 122 0.26 -20.06 -10.88
C HIS A 122 1.39 -20.59 -11.75
N TRP A 123 1.25 -21.84 -12.15
CA TRP A 123 2.22 -22.53 -12.98
C TRP A 123 2.09 -22.08 -14.43
N LEU A 124 3.19 -21.63 -15.01
CA LEU A 124 3.22 -21.02 -16.34
C LEU A 124 3.70 -21.96 -17.44
N LYS A 125 4.60 -22.87 -17.07
CA LYS A 125 5.30 -23.79 -17.94
C LYS A 125 5.45 -25.11 -17.20
N GLY A 126 5.68 -26.18 -17.95
CA GLY A 126 5.81 -27.53 -17.40
C GLY A 126 4.45 -28.23 -17.19
N PRO A 127 4.45 -29.40 -16.53
CA PRO A 127 3.31 -30.32 -16.51
C PRO A 127 2.08 -29.77 -15.78
N ARG A 128 2.23 -28.75 -14.94
CA ARG A 128 1.14 -28.09 -14.20
C ARG A 128 0.71 -26.76 -14.83
N ALA A 129 1.20 -26.42 -16.02
CA ALA A 129 0.91 -25.13 -16.66
C ALA A 129 -0.60 -24.86 -16.75
N GLY A 130 -1.02 -23.68 -16.29
CA GLY A 130 -2.42 -23.29 -16.20
C GLY A 130 -3.08 -23.58 -14.85
N GLU A 131 -2.43 -24.33 -13.95
CA GLU A 131 -2.92 -24.55 -12.59
C GLU A 131 -2.56 -23.40 -11.65
N THR A 132 -3.48 -23.06 -10.75
CA THR A 132 -3.25 -22.15 -9.62
C THR A 132 -3.35 -22.93 -8.33
N GLU A 133 -2.37 -22.79 -7.43
CA GLU A 133 -2.41 -23.34 -6.09
C GLU A 133 -2.17 -22.27 -5.03
N VAL A 134 -2.54 -22.58 -3.79
CA VAL A 134 -2.22 -21.73 -2.64
C VAL A 134 -0.76 -21.97 -2.28
N LEU A 135 0.07 -20.93 -2.40
CA LEU A 135 1.48 -20.97 -2.02
C LEU A 135 1.62 -20.86 -0.50
N VAL A 136 1.00 -19.85 0.11
CA VAL A 136 0.99 -19.65 1.56
C VAL A 136 -0.24 -18.90 2.01
N VAL A 137 -0.70 -19.15 3.25
CA VAL A 137 -1.71 -18.36 3.93
C VAL A 137 -1.02 -17.39 4.89
N LEU A 138 -1.20 -16.10 4.67
CA LEU A 138 -0.60 -15.01 5.42
C LEU A 138 -1.47 -14.58 6.62
N PRO A 139 -0.87 -14.06 7.70
CA PRO A 139 -1.60 -13.56 8.85
C PRO A 139 -2.16 -12.14 8.65
N GLY A 140 -1.68 -11.42 7.63
CA GLY A 140 -1.97 -10.00 7.39
C GLY A 140 -2.37 -9.67 5.96
N TYR A 141 -2.49 -8.37 5.68
CA TYR A 141 -2.78 -7.84 4.36
C TYR A 141 -1.46 -7.59 3.60
N PRO A 142 -1.17 -8.38 2.54
CA PRO A 142 0.02 -8.13 1.72
C PRO A 142 -0.14 -6.82 0.93
N ASP A 143 0.93 -6.03 0.90
CA ASP A 143 1.01 -4.74 0.20
C ASP A 143 1.88 -4.90 -1.06
N ASN A 144 3.21 -4.88 -0.91
CA ASN A 144 4.16 -5.14 -1.99
C ASN A 144 4.87 -6.49 -1.89
N ILE A 145 5.28 -7.01 -3.05
CA ILE A 145 6.10 -8.21 -3.19
C ILE A 145 7.38 -7.91 -3.98
N ARG A 146 8.50 -8.52 -3.59
CA ARG A 146 9.80 -8.42 -4.28
C ARG A 146 10.46 -9.79 -4.34
N LEU A 147 11.23 -10.03 -5.39
CA LEU A 147 12.12 -11.19 -5.47
C LEU A 147 13.53 -10.73 -5.13
N ASN A 148 14.26 -11.51 -4.34
CA ASN A 148 15.70 -11.30 -4.18
C ASN A 148 16.48 -11.97 -5.33
N SER A 149 17.82 -11.85 -5.30
CA SER A 149 18.70 -12.47 -6.32
C SER A 149 18.64 -13.99 -6.35
N ASP A 150 18.29 -14.61 -5.23
CA ASP A 150 18.24 -16.07 -5.06
C ASP A 150 16.90 -16.64 -5.53
N GLY A 151 15.91 -15.78 -5.79
CA GLY A 151 14.57 -16.15 -6.23
C GLY A 151 13.57 -16.32 -5.08
N ASP A 152 13.95 -15.98 -3.84
CA ASP A 152 13.05 -15.94 -2.70
C ASP A 152 12.09 -14.77 -2.84
N LEU A 153 10.85 -15.00 -2.38
CA LEU A 153 9.77 -14.03 -2.45
C LEU A 153 9.60 -13.32 -1.12
N TRP A 154 9.91 -12.03 -1.10
CA TRP A 154 9.58 -11.14 0.00
C TRP A 154 8.19 -10.56 -0.17
N VAL A 155 7.48 -10.48 0.95
CA VAL A 155 6.14 -9.88 1.05
C VAL A 155 6.10 -8.95 2.24
N ALA A 156 5.89 -7.66 1.97
CA ALA A 156 5.55 -6.69 3.00
C ALA A 156 4.07 -6.80 3.33
N MET A 157 3.76 -6.85 4.62
CA MET A 157 2.40 -6.83 5.12
C MET A 157 2.21 -5.66 6.07
N HIS A 158 1.09 -4.97 5.85
CA HIS A 158 0.79 -3.74 6.57
C HIS A 158 0.60 -3.95 8.07
N CYS A 159 -0.20 -4.96 8.44
CA CYS A 159 -0.41 -5.41 9.82
C CYS A 159 -1.11 -6.79 9.86
N ARG A 160 -1.11 -7.45 11.04
CA ARG A 160 -1.96 -8.63 11.27
C ARG A 160 -3.44 -8.28 11.18
N ARG A 161 -4.24 -9.26 10.76
CA ARG A 161 -5.69 -9.12 10.70
C ARG A 161 -6.30 -9.23 12.09
N ASN A 162 -7.11 -8.23 12.45
CA ASN A 162 -7.89 -8.27 13.69
C ASN A 162 -9.29 -8.89 13.48
N TRP A 163 -9.99 -9.18 14.58
CA TRP A 163 -11.30 -9.84 14.56
C TRP A 163 -12.37 -9.01 13.81
N ILE A 164 -12.32 -7.68 13.93
CA ILE A 164 -13.27 -6.75 13.27
C ILE A 164 -13.10 -6.81 11.76
N SER A 165 -11.85 -6.83 11.32
CA SER A 165 -11.44 -6.96 9.92
C SER A 165 -11.78 -8.33 9.34
N ARG A 166 -11.70 -9.40 10.14
CA ARG A 166 -12.20 -10.73 9.78
C ARG A 166 -13.72 -10.73 9.59
N PHE A 167 -14.47 -10.17 10.54
CA PHE A 167 -15.93 -10.15 10.52
C PHE A 167 -16.51 -9.28 9.40
N SER A 168 -15.95 -8.09 9.19
CA SER A 168 -16.33 -7.16 8.11
C SER A 168 -15.99 -7.72 6.72
N GLY A 169 -14.86 -8.43 6.58
CA GLY A 169 -14.52 -9.11 5.34
C GLY A 169 -15.51 -10.21 4.94
N SER A 170 -16.14 -10.87 5.92
CA SER A 170 -17.19 -11.89 5.67
C SER A 170 -18.57 -11.30 5.34
N HIS A 171 -18.76 -10.00 5.53
CA HIS A 171 -20.06 -9.33 5.39
C HIS A 171 -19.93 -8.01 4.62
N PRO A 172 -19.99 -8.02 3.28
CA PRO A 172 -19.76 -6.83 2.44
C PRO A 172 -20.68 -5.64 2.78
N TRP A 173 -21.88 -5.90 3.29
CA TRP A 173 -22.82 -4.85 3.71
C TRP A 173 -22.30 -4.04 4.90
N LEU A 174 -21.57 -4.66 5.84
CA LEU A 174 -20.94 -3.96 6.96
C LEU A 174 -19.81 -3.06 6.48
N ARG A 175 -18.95 -3.56 5.59
CA ARG A 175 -17.87 -2.76 4.99
C ARG A 175 -18.42 -1.51 4.31
N ARG A 176 -19.51 -1.66 3.54
CA ARG A 176 -20.20 -0.54 2.91
C ARG A 176 -20.75 0.45 3.95
N ALA A 177 -21.40 -0.04 5.00
CA ALA A 177 -21.92 0.81 6.07
C ALA A 177 -20.81 1.62 6.75
N PHE A 178 -19.68 0.98 7.11
CA PHE A 178 -18.54 1.67 7.74
C PHE A 178 -17.93 2.75 6.85
N LEU A 179 -17.77 2.50 5.55
CA LEU A 179 -17.23 3.48 4.59
C LEU A 179 -18.20 4.64 4.31
N GLN A 180 -19.50 4.46 4.58
CA GLN A 180 -20.53 5.49 4.40
C GLN A 180 -20.74 6.35 5.66
N LEU A 181 -20.17 5.96 6.80
CA LEU A 181 -20.23 6.79 8.01
C LEU A 181 -19.38 8.04 7.80
N PRO A 182 -19.83 9.21 8.28
CA PRO A 182 -19.03 10.44 8.29
C PRO A 182 -17.98 10.40 9.42
N LEU A 183 -17.36 9.24 9.61
CA LEU A 183 -16.25 9.07 10.53
C LEU A 183 -14.95 9.38 9.79
N PRO A 184 -14.02 10.07 10.45
CA PRO A 184 -12.68 10.26 9.94
C PRO A 184 -12.02 8.95 9.54
N PHE A 185 -11.34 8.96 8.38
CA PHE A 185 -10.66 7.79 7.84
C PHE A 185 -9.70 7.16 8.86
N THR A 186 -9.04 7.97 9.69
CA THR A 186 -8.12 7.51 10.75
C THR A 186 -8.77 6.60 11.79
N TYR A 187 -10.02 6.85 12.22
CA TYR A 187 -10.71 5.96 13.16
C TYR A 187 -11.17 4.67 12.51
N ILE A 188 -11.73 4.77 11.30
CA ILE A 188 -12.11 3.60 10.49
C ILE A 188 -10.87 2.73 10.28
N TYR A 189 -9.75 3.36 9.93
CA TYR A 189 -8.47 2.73 9.73
C TYR A 189 -7.93 2.06 11.00
N LYS A 190 -7.90 2.74 12.16
CA LYS A 190 -7.52 2.12 13.46
C LYS A 190 -8.42 0.94 13.85
N LEU A 191 -9.73 1.03 13.60
CA LEU A 191 -10.68 -0.03 13.88
C LEU A 191 -10.36 -1.30 13.05
N PHE A 192 -10.04 -1.14 11.77
CA PHE A 192 -9.77 -2.25 10.86
C PHE A 192 -8.32 -2.80 10.90
N HIS A 193 -7.35 -1.99 11.32
CA HIS A 193 -5.93 -2.36 11.34
C HIS A 193 -5.39 -2.58 12.76
N GLY A 194 -6.19 -2.32 13.80
CA GLY A 194 -5.83 -2.51 15.20
C GLY A 194 -5.29 -1.23 15.86
N ILE A 195 -5.39 -1.18 17.19
CA ILE A 195 -4.96 -0.02 18.00
C ILE A 195 -3.42 0.06 18.06
N SER A 196 -2.74 -1.10 17.97
CA SER A 196 -1.28 -1.23 17.96
C SER A 196 -0.82 -1.99 16.71
N PRO A 197 -0.67 -1.29 15.58
CA PRO A 197 -0.21 -1.90 14.34
C PRO A 197 1.29 -2.22 14.41
N HIS A 198 1.66 -3.34 13.79
CA HIS A 198 3.03 -3.82 13.67
C HIS A 198 3.24 -4.30 12.24
N GLY A 199 4.33 -3.87 11.62
CA GLY A 199 4.72 -4.31 10.29
C GLY A 199 5.20 -5.75 10.34
N ILE A 200 4.87 -6.51 9.30
CA ILE A 200 5.30 -7.90 9.16
C ILE A 200 5.93 -8.06 7.78
N LEU A 201 7.07 -8.72 7.72
CA LEU A 201 7.67 -9.18 6.49
C LEU A 201 7.63 -10.69 6.49
N ALA A 202 7.31 -11.27 5.35
CA ALA A 202 7.43 -12.70 5.13
C ALA A 202 8.39 -12.94 3.97
N LYS A 203 9.37 -13.83 4.18
CA LYS A 203 10.19 -14.40 3.12
C LYS A 203 9.70 -15.81 2.85
N TYR A 204 9.40 -16.10 1.60
CA TYR A 204 9.07 -17.44 1.15
C TYR A 204 10.21 -17.94 0.26
N THR A 205 10.92 -18.97 0.72
CA THR A 205 12.10 -19.46 0.02
C THR A 205 11.71 -20.31 -1.18
N THR A 206 12.63 -20.47 -2.14
CA THR A 206 12.43 -21.40 -3.27
C THR A 206 12.21 -22.85 -2.83
N ASP A 207 12.74 -23.22 -1.66
CA ASP A 207 12.60 -24.55 -1.05
C ASP A 207 11.23 -24.75 -0.37
N GLY A 208 10.44 -23.68 -0.25
CA GLY A 208 9.09 -23.68 0.28
C GLY A 208 8.98 -23.32 1.76
N ASP A 209 10.07 -22.89 2.37
CA ASP A 209 10.09 -22.45 3.77
C ASP A 209 9.56 -21.02 3.90
N LEU A 210 8.89 -20.75 5.02
CA LEU A 210 8.36 -19.43 5.36
C LEU A 210 9.11 -18.87 6.56
N GLU A 211 9.82 -17.78 6.37
CA GLU A 211 10.43 -16.99 7.44
C GLU A 211 9.61 -15.72 7.66
N VAL A 212 9.40 -15.33 8.92
CA VAL A 212 8.59 -14.17 9.29
C VAL A 212 9.41 -13.25 10.18
N PHE A 213 9.43 -11.96 9.82
CA PHE A 213 10.06 -10.89 10.56
C PHE A 213 8.97 -9.93 11.03
N GLU A 214 8.89 -9.69 12.34
CA GLU A 214 7.81 -8.92 12.93
C GLU A 214 8.32 -8.10 14.10
N ASP A 215 8.05 -6.80 14.08
CA ASP A 215 8.21 -5.95 15.25
C ASP A 215 6.93 -6.00 16.08
N VAL A 216 6.78 -7.06 16.89
CA VAL A 216 5.58 -7.33 17.70
C VAL A 216 5.20 -6.13 18.58
N SER A 217 6.19 -5.36 19.03
CA SER A 217 5.99 -4.17 19.85
C SER A 217 5.56 -2.94 19.03
N GLY A 218 5.82 -2.93 17.73
CA GLY A 218 5.70 -1.76 16.86
C GLY A 218 6.57 -0.60 17.32
N SER A 219 7.74 -0.90 17.92
CA SER A 219 8.64 0.12 18.46
C SER A 219 9.38 0.87 17.36
N VAL A 220 9.73 0.18 16.28
CA VAL A 220 10.49 0.67 15.12
C VAL A 220 9.65 0.54 13.85
N VAL A 221 9.01 -0.60 13.57
CA VAL A 221 8.28 -0.82 12.31
C VAL A 221 6.80 -1.08 12.61
N LYS A 222 5.99 -0.01 12.61
CA LYS A 222 4.53 -0.10 12.82
C LYS A 222 3.75 -0.49 11.57
N TYR A 223 4.25 -0.12 10.40
CA TYR A 223 3.61 -0.36 9.10
C TYR A 223 4.69 -0.64 8.07
N ALA A 224 4.67 -1.82 7.46
CA ALA A 224 5.55 -2.17 6.34
C ALA A 224 4.73 -2.20 5.05
N SER A 225 5.07 -1.32 4.12
CA SER A 225 4.44 -1.26 2.78
C SER A 225 5.35 -1.84 1.70
N GLU A 226 6.67 -1.78 1.90
CA GLU A 226 7.64 -2.27 0.96
C GLU A 226 8.84 -2.88 1.70
N VAL A 227 9.45 -3.88 1.08
CA VAL A 227 10.71 -4.47 1.51
C VAL A 227 11.54 -4.76 0.28
N ASP A 228 12.82 -4.45 0.34
CA ASP A 228 13.80 -4.86 -0.65
C ASP A 228 15.02 -5.45 0.06
N GLU A 229 15.50 -6.60 -0.43
CA GLU A 229 16.70 -7.25 0.11
C GLU A 229 17.91 -6.87 -0.75
N HIS A 230 18.92 -6.28 -0.12
CA HIS A 230 20.14 -5.89 -0.79
C HIS A 230 21.35 -6.08 0.13
N GLU A 231 22.35 -6.84 -0.34
CA GLU A 231 23.63 -7.06 0.35
C GLU A 231 23.48 -7.54 1.82
N GLY A 232 22.54 -8.47 2.07
CA GLY A 232 22.29 -9.01 3.42
C GLY A 232 21.51 -8.07 4.34
N GLN A 233 20.93 -6.99 3.79
CA GLN A 233 20.10 -6.03 4.52
C GLN A 233 18.68 -5.97 3.95
N LEU A 234 17.70 -5.86 4.84
CA LEU A 234 16.32 -5.54 4.49
C LEU A 234 16.09 -4.04 4.58
N TRP A 235 15.71 -3.44 3.47
CA TRP A 235 15.33 -2.04 3.36
C TRP A 235 13.81 -1.95 3.36
N ILE A 236 13.25 -1.37 4.42
CA ILE A 236 11.81 -1.41 4.69
C ILE A 236 11.23 -0.01 4.53
N GLY A 237 10.30 0.11 3.60
CA GLY A 237 9.54 1.32 3.32
C GLY A 237 8.14 1.29 3.92
N SER A 238 7.60 2.48 4.18
CA SER A 238 6.24 2.65 4.68
C SER A 238 5.59 3.87 4.04
N VAL A 239 4.31 3.73 3.66
CA VAL A 239 3.50 4.87 3.22
C VAL A 239 3.16 5.80 4.40
N LEU A 240 3.27 5.31 5.63
CA LEU A 240 2.80 6.02 6.83
C LEU A 240 3.91 6.46 7.80
N LEU A 241 5.13 5.93 7.65
CA LEU A 241 6.25 6.27 8.54
C LEU A 241 7.22 7.24 7.85
N PRO A 242 7.70 8.29 8.54
CA PRO A 242 8.58 9.29 7.95
C PRO A 242 10.07 8.86 7.92
N TYR A 243 10.34 7.56 7.92
CA TYR A 243 11.69 7.00 7.95
C TYR A 243 11.76 5.65 7.22
N ILE A 244 12.96 5.30 6.77
CA ILE A 244 13.30 3.98 6.24
C ILE A 244 13.87 3.15 7.39
N SER A 245 13.41 1.91 7.54
CA SER A 245 13.98 0.97 8.52
C SER A 245 14.92 0.00 7.81
N VAL A 246 16.11 -0.19 8.35
CA VAL A 246 17.11 -1.13 7.81
C VAL A 246 17.35 -2.22 8.83
N HIS A 247 17.20 -3.49 8.42
CA HIS A 247 17.46 -4.65 9.26
C HIS A 247 18.58 -5.50 8.66
N ASP A 248 19.63 -5.75 9.43
CA ASP A 248 20.77 -6.56 9.03
C ASP A 248 20.47 -8.04 9.32
N LEU A 249 20.44 -8.87 8.27
CA LEU A 249 20.12 -10.30 8.38
C LEU A 249 21.23 -11.11 9.05
N HIS A 250 22.46 -10.59 9.11
CA HIS A 250 23.62 -11.28 9.66
C HIS A 250 23.92 -10.93 11.11
N LYS A 251 23.27 -9.89 11.65
CA LYS A 251 23.35 -9.54 13.08
C LYS A 251 22.37 -10.40 13.89
N ASN A 252 22.89 -11.47 14.49
CA ASN A 252 22.18 -12.13 15.58
C ASN A 252 21.96 -11.15 16.74
N SER A 253 20.75 -11.16 17.29
CA SER A 253 20.26 -10.27 18.35
C SER A 253 21.24 -10.11 19.52
N SER A 254 22.02 -9.04 19.50
CA SER A 254 22.48 -8.36 20.71
C SER A 254 21.61 -7.12 20.89
N LEU A 255 20.93 -7.05 22.03
CA LEU A 255 20.12 -5.90 22.48
C LEU A 255 20.81 -4.55 22.16
N PRO A 256 20.06 -3.49 21.84
CA PRO A 256 20.66 -2.19 21.54
C PRO A 256 21.37 -1.63 22.79
N ASP A 257 22.64 -1.28 22.63
CA ASP A 257 23.29 -0.33 23.52
C ASP A 257 22.59 1.02 23.36
N ASN A 258 22.06 1.53 24.46
CA ASN A 258 21.41 2.83 24.55
C ASN A 258 22.33 3.94 24.02
N VAL A 259 21.88 4.69 23.01
CA VAL A 259 22.24 6.10 22.77
C VAL A 259 21.04 6.85 22.22
#